data_AF-A0A933X1Q8-F1
#
_entry.id   AF-A0A933X1Q8-F1
#
_cell.length_a   1.000
_cell.length_b   1.000
_cell.length_c   1.000
_cell.angle_alpha   90.00
_cell.angle_beta   90.00
_cell.angle_gamma   90.00
#
_symmetry.space_group_name_H-M   'P 1'
#
loop_
_entity.id
_entity.type
_entity.pdbx_description
1 polymer ?
#
loop_
_entity_poly.entity_id
_entity_poly.type
_entity_poly.pdbx_seq_one_letter_code
_entity_poly.pdbx_strand_id
1 'polypeptide(L)'
;MSDVLVLYPEPARERQALVRAHRPMLDALGVRLVLADDEPEDGDRECFARVIELPPPERVTEGWHALRGALVHAPVDAVLAQSEDGLLLGALAAREFALPALPVEAALATASKVHTRRALAAHGVAQPRFALGTCAADVLRFASSSGFPLVLKAASSVRSKLVTLVERSEDVSHAVERLVAALPHSQHVRRIVDFARATGSELGFDAEREFLIEEFARGAPVETDGLLYGTRPFPFGVIEQVLTPPPRFYLEGYLLPADRPRAELDAIERESAAALAAVGLANAGYSIELRWDGVRARVIEVNGRLGWDEGFGDLFELVIGAHPAALALQVALGVEPRFERTAAVHAAIAYRSAFVDGVVSGVPSAAELEAARHGVERLEVVARIGRRLHAPPHPDVEPHLAHAIATDARSSRSAHARARGAVERLQFEIVDAAADEGSTDELRGGSRDGPRR
;
A
#
# COMPACT_ATOMS: atom_id res chain seq x y z
N MET A 1 21.33 -4.68 -22.39
CA MET A 1 20.49 -4.03 -21.37
C MET A 1 19.16 -4.76 -21.36
N SER A 2 18.56 -4.95 -20.18
CA SER A 2 17.26 -5.60 -20.02
C SER A 2 16.16 -4.55 -19.86
N ASP A 3 15.07 -4.70 -20.61
CA ASP A 3 13.89 -3.84 -20.52
C ASP A 3 12.92 -4.40 -19.48
N VAL A 4 12.62 -3.61 -18.45
CA VAL A 4 11.76 -4.02 -17.34
C VAL A 4 10.50 -3.18 -17.34
N LEU A 5 9.36 -3.84 -17.48
CA LEU A 5 8.05 -3.21 -17.44
C LEU A 5 7.68 -2.84 -16.01
N VAL A 6 7.30 -1.59 -15.79
CA VAL A 6 6.73 -1.07 -14.54
C VAL A 6 5.31 -0.56 -14.85
N LEU A 7 4.32 -0.99 -14.06
CA LEU A 7 2.90 -0.75 -14.31
C LEU A 7 2.29 0.10 -13.20
N TYR A 8 1.63 1.19 -13.57
CA TYR A 8 0.97 2.14 -12.65
C TYR A 8 1.77 2.35 -11.35
N PRO A 9 3.05 2.79 -11.42
CA PRO A 9 3.79 3.14 -10.22
C PRO A 9 3.21 4.40 -9.56
N GLU A 10 3.95 4.97 -8.62
CA GLU A 10 3.62 6.24 -7.97
C GLU A 10 3.26 7.38 -8.96
N PRO A 11 2.59 8.45 -8.50
CA PRO A 11 2.31 9.61 -9.34
C PRO A 11 3.57 10.19 -9.99
N ALA A 12 3.38 10.93 -11.09
CA ALA A 12 4.43 11.30 -12.02
C ALA A 12 5.68 11.87 -11.38
N ARG A 13 5.51 12.82 -10.48
CA ARG A 13 6.62 13.49 -9.81
C ARG A 13 7.43 12.51 -8.95
N GLU A 14 6.75 11.67 -8.18
CA GLU A 14 7.33 10.70 -7.26
C GLU A 14 8.07 9.59 -8.03
N ARG A 15 7.43 9.00 -9.06
CA ARG A 15 8.09 7.98 -9.90
C ARG A 15 9.31 8.54 -10.63
N GLN A 16 9.24 9.76 -11.16
CA GLN A 16 10.37 10.40 -11.85
C GLN A 16 11.53 10.65 -10.87
N ALA A 17 11.23 11.15 -9.66
CA ALA A 17 12.25 11.35 -8.64
C ALA A 17 12.91 10.03 -8.23
N LEU A 18 12.13 8.98 -8.02
CA LEU A 18 12.63 7.65 -7.67
C LEU A 18 13.56 7.09 -8.75
N VAL A 19 13.15 7.16 -10.01
CA VAL A 19 13.94 6.67 -11.14
C VAL A 19 15.22 7.47 -11.32
N ARG A 20 15.20 8.80 -11.14
CA ARG A 20 16.40 9.65 -11.19
C ARG A 20 17.36 9.29 -10.05
N ALA A 21 16.86 9.13 -8.83
CA ALA A 21 17.67 8.76 -7.67
C ALA A 21 18.37 7.40 -7.85
N HIS A 22 17.70 6.45 -8.51
CA HIS A 22 18.21 5.09 -8.72
C HIS A 22 18.88 4.87 -10.09
N ARG A 23 19.04 5.91 -10.92
CA ARG A 23 19.66 5.79 -12.25
C ARG A 23 21.03 5.10 -12.22
N PRO A 24 21.97 5.45 -11.33
CA PRO A 24 23.28 4.80 -11.31
C PRO A 24 23.20 3.29 -11.04
N MET A 25 22.27 2.86 -10.18
CA MET A 25 22.02 1.44 -9.90
C MET A 25 21.44 0.74 -11.13
N LEU A 26 20.44 1.33 -11.79
CA LEU A 26 19.84 0.78 -13.00
C LEU A 26 20.88 0.62 -14.12
N ASP A 27 21.73 1.63 -14.32
CA ASP A 27 22.80 1.61 -15.31
C ASP A 27 23.84 0.52 -15.00
N ALA A 28 24.24 0.38 -13.74
CA ALA A 28 25.16 -0.67 -13.29
C ALA A 28 24.59 -2.09 -13.48
N LEU A 29 23.27 -2.25 -13.33
CA LEU A 29 22.57 -3.50 -13.61
C LEU A 29 22.27 -3.71 -15.10
N GLY A 30 22.53 -2.70 -15.95
CA GLY A 30 22.18 -2.72 -17.35
C GLY A 30 20.67 -2.78 -17.59
N VAL A 31 19.87 -2.18 -16.71
CA VAL A 31 18.41 -2.18 -16.77
C VAL A 31 17.89 -0.86 -17.35
N ARG A 32 16.89 -0.96 -18.23
CA ARG A 32 16.08 0.15 -18.69
C ARG A 32 14.64 -0.08 -18.26
N LEU A 33 13.98 0.97 -17.76
CA LEU A 33 12.59 0.87 -17.35
C LEU A 33 11.66 1.25 -18.51
N VAL A 34 10.60 0.47 -18.69
CA VAL A 34 9.47 0.74 -19.58
C VAL A 34 8.26 1.06 -18.69
N LEU A 35 7.75 2.28 -18.79
CA LEU A 35 6.56 2.70 -18.05
C LEU A 35 5.31 2.28 -18.81
N ALA A 36 4.32 1.76 -18.09
CA ALA A 36 2.96 1.62 -18.57
C ALA A 36 1.98 2.20 -17.53
N ASP A 37 1.26 3.25 -17.92
CA ASP A 37 0.55 4.15 -16.99
C ASP A 37 -0.63 4.83 -17.70
N ASP A 38 -1.64 5.28 -16.96
CA ASP A 38 -2.79 6.02 -17.47
C ASP A 38 -2.62 7.54 -17.51
N GLU A 39 -1.66 8.06 -16.75
CA GLU A 39 -1.36 9.49 -16.69
C GLU A 39 0.15 9.75 -16.89
N PRO A 40 0.73 9.37 -18.05
CA PRO A 40 2.12 9.69 -18.34
C PRO A 40 2.31 11.19 -18.56
N GLU A 41 3.36 11.76 -17.95
CA GLU A 41 3.77 13.14 -18.15
C GLU A 41 4.99 13.24 -19.07
N ASP A 42 5.25 14.42 -19.64
CA ASP A 42 6.40 14.65 -20.51
C ASP A 42 7.74 14.31 -19.81
N GLY A 43 7.84 14.54 -18.50
CA GLY A 43 9.01 14.19 -17.68
C GLY A 43 9.30 12.68 -17.60
N ASP A 44 8.30 11.82 -17.83
CA ASP A 44 8.50 10.37 -17.87
C ASP A 44 9.33 9.95 -19.08
N ARG A 45 9.22 10.66 -20.21
CA ARG A 45 10.00 10.35 -21.42
C ARG A 45 11.51 10.61 -21.24
N GLU A 46 11.88 11.40 -20.23
CA GLU A 46 13.28 11.58 -19.83
C GLU A 46 13.76 10.47 -18.87
N CYS A 47 12.83 9.83 -18.16
CA CYS A 47 13.13 8.86 -17.10
C CYS A 47 13.05 7.41 -17.57
N PHE A 48 12.19 7.11 -18.53
CA PHE A 48 11.89 5.77 -19.01
C PHE A 48 12.33 5.61 -20.46
N ALA A 49 12.84 4.42 -20.82
CA ALA A 49 13.27 4.13 -22.18
C ALA A 49 12.09 4.07 -23.16
N ARG A 50 10.90 3.79 -22.64
CA ARG A 50 9.63 3.80 -23.37
C ARG A 50 8.49 4.03 -22.40
N VAL A 51 7.46 4.70 -22.88
CA VAL A 51 6.19 4.93 -22.17
C VAL A 51 5.06 4.33 -23.00
N ILE A 52 4.19 3.56 -22.35
CA ILE A 52 2.98 2.95 -22.92
C ILE A 52 1.79 3.56 -22.19
N GLU A 53 0.96 4.30 -22.91
CA GLU A 53 -0.27 4.87 -22.35
C GLU A 53 -1.34 3.78 -22.25
N LEU A 54 -1.94 3.65 -21.08
CA LEU A 54 -2.98 2.67 -20.75
C LEU A 54 -4.26 3.39 -20.33
N PRO A 55 -5.43 2.72 -20.35
CA PRO A 55 -6.61 3.26 -19.66
C PRO A 55 -6.43 3.20 -18.13
N PRO A 56 -7.33 3.84 -17.36
CA PRO A 56 -7.36 3.70 -15.90
C PRO A 56 -7.35 2.24 -15.41
N PRO A 57 -6.74 1.95 -14.26
CA PRO A 57 -6.43 0.59 -13.82
C PRO A 57 -7.64 -0.31 -13.59
N GLU A 58 -8.86 0.25 -13.42
CA GLU A 58 -10.09 -0.53 -13.35
C GLU A 58 -10.57 -1.10 -14.70
N ARG A 59 -10.04 -0.62 -15.83
CA ARG A 59 -10.37 -1.09 -17.20
C ARG A 59 -9.38 -2.15 -17.66
N VAL A 60 -9.26 -3.21 -16.89
CA VAL A 60 -8.25 -4.28 -17.05
C VAL A 60 -8.27 -4.93 -18.43
N THR A 61 -9.43 -5.24 -18.98
CA THR A 61 -9.56 -5.90 -20.30
C THR A 61 -8.96 -5.05 -21.41
N GLU A 62 -9.28 -3.75 -21.40
CA GLU A 62 -8.77 -2.80 -22.38
C GLU A 62 -7.29 -2.51 -22.16
N GLY A 63 -6.88 -2.32 -20.90
CA GLY A 63 -5.47 -2.16 -20.54
C GLY A 63 -4.64 -3.36 -20.96
N TRP A 64 -5.17 -4.57 -20.82
CA TRP A 64 -4.52 -5.78 -21.29
C TRP A 64 -4.38 -5.80 -22.83
N HIS A 65 -5.42 -5.43 -23.58
CA HIS A 65 -5.33 -5.36 -25.03
C HIS A 65 -4.28 -4.34 -25.51
N ALA A 66 -4.27 -3.14 -24.92
CA ALA A 66 -3.31 -2.09 -25.23
C ALA A 66 -1.87 -2.52 -24.89
N LEU A 67 -1.66 -3.02 -23.67
CA LEU A 67 -0.35 -3.48 -23.20
C LEU A 67 0.17 -4.63 -24.06
N ARG A 68 -0.65 -5.66 -24.32
CA ARG A 68 -0.28 -6.79 -25.18
C ARG A 68 0.11 -6.34 -26.58
N GLY A 69 -0.65 -5.41 -27.17
CA GLY A 69 -0.33 -4.83 -28.48
C GLY A 69 1.06 -4.19 -28.49
N ALA A 70 1.37 -3.37 -27.48
CA ALA A 70 2.68 -2.74 -27.35
C ALA A 70 3.83 -3.75 -27.15
N LEU A 71 3.62 -4.77 -26.30
CA LEU A 71 4.64 -5.77 -25.96
C LEU A 71 4.90 -6.77 -27.09
N VAL A 72 3.92 -7.09 -27.93
CA VAL A 72 4.14 -7.92 -29.14
C VAL A 72 5.09 -7.24 -30.12
N HIS A 73 4.99 -5.92 -30.26
CA HIS A 73 5.83 -5.15 -31.20
C HIS A 73 7.22 -4.85 -30.66
N ALA A 74 7.34 -4.69 -29.34
CA ALA A 74 8.63 -4.51 -28.71
C ALA A 74 8.59 -5.12 -27.29
N PRO A 75 9.06 -6.37 -27.15
CA PRO A 75 8.95 -7.14 -25.91
C PRO A 75 9.81 -6.56 -24.79
N VAL A 76 9.53 -7.03 -23.58
CA VAL A 76 10.28 -6.72 -22.36
C VAL A 76 10.86 -8.00 -21.78
N ASP A 77 11.91 -7.88 -20.99
CA ASP A 77 12.63 -9.00 -20.38
C ASP A 77 12.11 -9.35 -18.98
N ALA A 78 11.39 -8.44 -18.32
CA ALA A 78 10.82 -8.66 -16.99
C ALA A 78 9.61 -7.76 -16.71
N VAL A 79 8.82 -8.15 -15.69
CA VAL A 79 7.70 -7.36 -15.16
C VAL A 79 7.93 -7.08 -13.68
N LEU A 80 7.96 -5.80 -13.32
CA LEU A 80 8.02 -5.32 -11.94
C LEU A 80 6.65 -4.78 -11.53
N ALA A 81 5.77 -5.67 -11.08
CA ALA A 81 4.43 -5.34 -10.62
C ALA A 81 4.40 -5.17 -9.09
N GLN A 82 4.96 -4.05 -8.61
CA GLN A 82 5.05 -3.74 -7.17
C GLN A 82 4.06 -2.67 -6.70
N SER A 83 3.16 -2.22 -7.57
CA SER A 83 2.02 -1.38 -7.22
C SER A 83 0.74 -2.20 -7.14
N GLU A 84 -0.20 -1.74 -6.33
CA GLU A 84 -1.53 -2.36 -6.20
C GLU A 84 -2.34 -2.28 -7.51
N ASP A 85 -2.12 -1.23 -8.30
CA ASP A 85 -2.83 -0.98 -9.55
C ASP A 85 -2.24 -1.77 -10.73
N GLY A 86 -0.92 -1.97 -10.74
CA GLY A 86 -0.20 -2.74 -11.74
C GLY A 86 -0.25 -4.25 -11.55
N LEU A 87 -0.64 -4.75 -10.37
CA LEU A 87 -0.54 -6.16 -9.99
C LEU A 87 -1.22 -7.10 -11.00
N LEU A 88 -2.46 -6.78 -11.37
CA LEU A 88 -3.30 -7.63 -12.21
C LEU A 88 -2.86 -7.65 -13.66
N LEU A 89 -2.58 -6.48 -14.26
CA LEU A 89 -2.02 -6.43 -15.62
C LEU A 89 -0.63 -7.06 -15.69
N GLY A 90 0.17 -6.90 -14.63
CA GLY A 90 1.49 -7.51 -14.53
C GLY A 90 1.43 -9.03 -14.57
N ALA A 91 0.47 -9.63 -13.85
CA ALA A 91 0.24 -11.08 -13.89
C ALA A 91 -0.22 -11.57 -15.28
N LEU A 92 -1.07 -10.80 -15.98
CA LEU A 92 -1.47 -11.13 -17.36
C LEU A 92 -0.30 -11.09 -18.33
N ALA A 93 0.51 -10.02 -18.27
CA ALA A 93 1.69 -9.86 -19.10
C ALA A 93 2.71 -10.99 -18.83
N ALA A 94 2.97 -11.28 -17.57
CA ALA A 94 3.90 -12.34 -17.20
C ALA A 94 3.45 -13.70 -17.71
N ARG A 95 2.15 -14.02 -17.62
CA ARG A 95 1.59 -15.28 -18.16
C ARG A 95 1.73 -15.38 -19.68
N GLU A 96 1.34 -14.34 -20.43
CA GLU A 96 1.37 -14.36 -21.90
C GLU A 96 2.80 -14.46 -22.44
N PHE A 97 3.74 -13.74 -21.82
CA PHE A 97 5.13 -13.64 -22.29
C PHE A 97 6.09 -14.58 -21.54
N ALA A 98 5.56 -15.49 -20.71
CA ALA A 98 6.32 -16.47 -19.92
C ALA A 98 7.44 -15.84 -19.05
N LEU A 99 7.14 -14.71 -18.40
CA LEU A 99 8.04 -13.98 -17.53
C LEU A 99 7.82 -14.37 -16.05
N PRO A 100 8.85 -14.33 -15.19
CA PRO A 100 8.69 -14.61 -13.77
C PRO A 100 7.96 -13.44 -13.08
N ALA A 101 6.72 -13.69 -12.64
CA ALA A 101 5.96 -12.78 -11.80
C ALA A 101 4.87 -13.54 -11.02
N LEU A 102 4.02 -12.77 -10.33
CA LEU A 102 2.87 -13.28 -9.60
C LEU A 102 1.91 -14.07 -10.54
N PRO A 103 1.54 -15.32 -10.19
CA PRO A 103 0.54 -16.08 -10.95
C PRO A 103 -0.82 -15.36 -10.99
N VAL A 104 -1.57 -15.56 -12.07
CA VAL A 104 -2.88 -14.90 -12.29
C VAL A 104 -3.88 -15.22 -11.19
N GLU A 105 -3.90 -16.48 -10.74
CA GLU A 105 -4.78 -16.95 -9.67
C GLU A 105 -4.42 -16.31 -8.33
N ALA A 106 -3.12 -16.19 -8.05
CA ALA A 106 -2.62 -15.53 -6.84
C ALA A 106 -2.90 -14.02 -6.87
N ALA A 107 -2.77 -13.37 -8.04
CA ALA A 107 -3.08 -11.96 -8.23
C ALA A 107 -4.57 -11.66 -7.95
N LEU A 108 -5.48 -12.51 -8.43
CA LEU A 108 -6.90 -12.41 -8.06
C LEU A 108 -7.10 -12.62 -6.56
N ALA A 109 -6.43 -13.63 -6.01
CA ALA A 109 -6.60 -14.01 -4.62
C ALA A 109 -6.13 -12.91 -3.64
N THR A 110 -5.08 -12.17 -3.96
CA THR A 110 -4.63 -11.00 -3.18
C THR A 110 -5.46 -9.75 -3.43
N ALA A 111 -5.92 -9.50 -4.66
CA ALA A 111 -6.75 -8.34 -4.98
C ALA A 111 -8.20 -8.47 -4.44
N SER A 112 -8.65 -9.69 -4.15
CA SER A 112 -9.97 -9.98 -3.61
C SER A 112 -9.89 -10.56 -2.20
N LYS A 113 -10.34 -9.77 -1.22
CA LYS A 113 -10.44 -10.16 0.20
C LYS A 113 -11.26 -11.44 0.38
N VAL A 114 -12.28 -11.67 -0.44
CA VAL A 114 -13.09 -12.91 -0.43
C VAL A 114 -12.26 -14.13 -0.84
N HIS A 115 -11.49 -14.01 -1.92
CA HIS A 115 -10.63 -15.10 -2.39
C HIS A 115 -9.49 -15.37 -1.40
N THR A 116 -8.87 -14.33 -0.84
CA THR A 116 -7.93 -14.49 0.29
C THR A 116 -8.58 -15.32 1.41
N ARG A 117 -9.77 -14.92 1.89
CA ARG A 117 -10.43 -15.63 2.99
C ARG A 117 -10.74 -17.10 2.69
N ARG A 118 -11.22 -17.39 1.48
CA ARG A 118 -11.47 -18.76 1.01
C ARG A 118 -10.19 -19.58 0.92
N ALA A 119 -9.11 -19.02 0.36
CA ALA A 119 -7.82 -19.68 0.24
C ALA A 119 -7.22 -20.03 1.60
N LEU A 120 -7.23 -19.08 2.54
CA LEU A 120 -6.76 -19.29 3.91
C LEU A 120 -7.61 -20.35 4.65
N ALA A 121 -8.93 -20.35 4.44
CA ALA A 121 -9.84 -21.31 5.09
C ALA A 121 -9.59 -22.74 4.61
N ALA A 122 -9.39 -22.92 3.30
CA ALA A 122 -9.11 -24.22 2.70
C ALA A 122 -7.82 -24.86 3.24
N HIS A 123 -6.88 -24.05 3.74
CA HIS A 123 -5.59 -24.50 4.27
C HIS A 123 -5.48 -24.41 5.80
N GLY A 124 -6.55 -24.03 6.51
CA GLY A 124 -6.55 -23.93 7.97
C GLY A 124 -5.66 -22.81 8.55
N VAL A 125 -5.32 -21.80 7.74
CA VAL A 125 -4.54 -20.64 8.19
C VAL A 125 -5.41 -19.78 9.12
N ALA A 126 -4.83 -19.29 10.22
CA ALA A 126 -5.58 -18.50 11.18
C ALA A 126 -6.04 -17.18 10.58
N GLN A 127 -7.33 -16.89 10.71
CA GLN A 127 -7.98 -15.68 10.21
C GLN A 127 -9.27 -15.42 11.00
N PRO A 128 -9.86 -14.22 10.91
CA PRO A 128 -11.19 -13.97 11.46
C PRO A 128 -12.23 -14.88 10.82
N ARG A 129 -13.27 -15.29 11.56
CA ARG A 129 -14.45 -15.88 10.92
C ARG A 129 -15.08 -14.84 9.99
N PHE A 130 -15.59 -15.31 8.86
CA PHE A 130 -16.16 -14.43 7.85
C PHE A 130 -17.42 -15.04 7.21
N ALA A 131 -18.24 -14.17 6.64
CA ALA A 131 -19.37 -14.51 5.77
C ALA A 131 -19.56 -13.45 4.69
N LEU A 132 -20.26 -13.80 3.62
CA LEU A 132 -20.77 -12.82 2.65
C LEU A 132 -22.18 -12.38 3.05
N GLY A 133 -22.49 -11.12 2.80
CA GLY A 133 -23.81 -10.54 3.02
C GLY A 133 -24.15 -9.48 1.99
N THR A 134 -25.45 -9.19 1.88
CA THR A 134 -26.03 -8.19 0.99
C THR A 134 -26.89 -7.17 1.73
N CYS A 135 -27.27 -7.48 2.98
CA CYS A 135 -28.17 -6.65 3.76
C CYS A 135 -27.92 -6.72 5.28
N ALA A 136 -28.60 -5.84 6.03
CA ALA A 136 -28.51 -5.78 7.49
C ALA A 136 -28.90 -7.09 8.18
N ALA A 137 -29.87 -7.84 7.62
CA ALA A 137 -30.26 -9.13 8.18
C ALA A 137 -29.12 -10.15 8.12
N ASP A 138 -28.26 -10.11 7.10
CA ASP A 138 -27.11 -11.02 7.00
C ASP A 138 -26.08 -10.72 8.09
N VAL A 139 -25.81 -9.43 8.33
CA VAL A 139 -24.93 -8.96 9.40
C VAL A 139 -25.45 -9.38 10.78
N LEU A 140 -26.73 -9.16 11.05
CA LEU A 140 -27.34 -9.53 12.34
C LEU A 140 -27.34 -11.05 12.55
N ARG A 141 -27.57 -11.85 11.49
CA ARG A 141 -27.42 -13.31 11.57
C ARG A 141 -25.99 -13.71 11.89
N PHE A 142 -24.98 -13.14 11.23
CA PHE A 142 -23.58 -13.41 11.57
C PHE A 142 -23.27 -13.02 13.03
N ALA A 143 -23.69 -11.83 13.45
CA ALA A 143 -23.52 -11.30 14.81
C ALA A 143 -24.12 -12.23 15.88
N SER A 144 -25.25 -12.90 15.61
CA SER A 144 -25.87 -13.85 16.55
C SER A 144 -24.96 -15.02 16.95
N SER A 145 -23.97 -15.36 16.10
CA SER A 145 -23.03 -16.48 16.33
C SER A 145 -21.61 -16.01 16.64
N SER A 146 -21.26 -14.78 16.31
CA SER A 146 -19.89 -14.24 16.39
C SER A 146 -19.75 -13.12 17.42
N GLY A 147 -20.86 -12.49 17.80
CA GLY A 147 -20.88 -11.27 18.62
C GLY A 147 -20.38 -10.04 17.86
N PHE A 148 -20.35 -8.91 18.58
CA PHE A 148 -19.75 -7.65 18.14
C PHE A 148 -18.42 -7.42 18.88
N PRO A 149 -17.50 -6.58 18.36
CA PRO A 149 -17.61 -5.82 17.12
C PRO A 149 -17.36 -6.65 15.86
N LEU A 150 -17.96 -6.20 14.74
CA LEU A 150 -17.81 -6.77 13.40
C LEU A 150 -17.13 -5.77 12.46
N VAL A 151 -16.48 -6.28 11.42
CA VAL A 151 -15.93 -5.46 10.34
C VAL A 151 -16.69 -5.76 9.05
N LEU A 152 -17.27 -4.73 8.44
CA LEU A 152 -17.87 -4.79 7.12
C LEU A 152 -16.88 -4.23 6.11
N LYS A 153 -16.62 -4.94 5.01
CA LYS A 153 -15.71 -4.48 3.97
C LYS A 153 -16.08 -4.92 2.56
N ALA A 154 -15.76 -4.08 1.58
CA ALA A 154 -15.85 -4.45 0.18
C ALA A 154 -14.93 -5.64 -0.15
N ALA A 155 -15.28 -6.39 -1.20
CA ALA A 155 -14.46 -7.51 -1.66
C ALA A 155 -13.07 -7.07 -2.17
N SER A 156 -12.95 -5.83 -2.66
CA SER A 156 -11.68 -5.20 -3.02
C SER A 156 -11.71 -3.72 -2.67
N SER A 157 -10.67 -3.26 -2.00
CA SER A 157 -10.41 -1.86 -1.64
C SER A 157 -9.01 -1.73 -1.04
N VAL A 158 -8.47 -0.50 -1.04
CA VAL A 158 -7.13 -0.17 -0.50
C VAL A 158 -7.26 0.93 0.56
N ARG A 159 -6.22 1.13 1.39
CA ARG A 159 -6.15 2.22 2.39
C ARG A 159 -7.38 2.29 3.33
N SER A 160 -7.92 1.13 3.72
CA SER A 160 -9.15 1.01 4.52
C SER A 160 -10.40 1.70 3.91
N LYS A 161 -10.39 2.05 2.61
CA LYS A 161 -11.59 2.52 1.92
C LYS A 161 -12.66 1.43 1.95
N LEU A 162 -13.92 1.81 2.17
CA LEU A 162 -15.05 0.88 2.27
C LEU A 162 -14.87 -0.21 3.34
N VAL A 163 -14.19 0.11 4.45
CA VAL A 163 -14.11 -0.71 5.66
C VAL A 163 -14.82 0.02 6.79
N THR A 164 -15.69 -0.67 7.53
CA THR A 164 -16.43 -0.08 8.66
C THR A 164 -16.41 -1.03 9.84
N LEU A 165 -15.99 -0.54 11.01
CA LEU A 165 -16.17 -1.21 12.29
C LEU A 165 -17.60 -0.96 12.78
N VAL A 166 -18.33 -2.04 13.05
CA VAL A 166 -19.69 -2.01 13.60
C VAL A 166 -19.63 -2.55 15.02
N GLU A 167 -19.85 -1.69 16.01
CA GLU A 167 -19.66 -2.03 17.42
C GLU A 167 -20.88 -2.66 18.08
N ARG A 168 -22.07 -2.47 17.49
CA ARG A 168 -23.35 -2.90 18.06
C ARG A 168 -24.44 -2.97 16.99
N SER A 169 -25.57 -3.58 17.33
CA SER A 169 -26.70 -3.82 16.42
C SER A 169 -27.29 -2.55 15.80
N GLU A 170 -27.29 -1.45 16.55
CA GLU A 170 -27.92 -0.20 16.13
C GLU A 170 -27.18 0.46 14.95
N ASP A 171 -25.89 0.18 14.81
CA ASP A 171 -25.04 0.79 13.78
C ASP A 171 -25.07 0.00 12.45
N VAL A 172 -25.66 -1.21 12.45
CA VAL A 172 -25.65 -2.14 11.30
C VAL A 172 -26.33 -1.55 10.08
N SER A 173 -27.55 -1.01 10.22
CA SER A 173 -28.32 -0.53 9.07
C SER A 173 -27.58 0.57 8.32
N HIS A 174 -27.05 1.55 9.06
CA HIS A 174 -26.30 2.66 8.46
C HIS A 174 -25.00 2.20 7.78
N ALA A 175 -24.26 1.29 8.42
CA ALA A 175 -23.03 0.74 7.85
C ALA A 175 -23.29 -0.02 6.53
N VAL A 176 -24.36 -0.82 6.49
CA VAL A 176 -24.76 -1.57 5.30
C VAL A 176 -25.23 -0.64 4.19
N GLU A 177 -26.10 0.33 4.48
CA GLU A 177 -26.59 1.29 3.50
C GLU A 177 -25.45 2.04 2.80
N ARG A 178 -24.47 2.52 3.58
CA ARG A 178 -23.28 3.18 3.03
C ARG A 178 -22.47 2.26 2.13
N LEU A 179 -22.24 1.02 2.56
CA LEU A 179 -21.42 0.07 1.81
C LEU A 179 -22.10 -0.35 0.51
N VAL A 180 -23.37 -0.77 0.59
CA VAL A 180 -24.18 -1.19 -0.57
C VAL A 180 -24.33 -0.07 -1.60
N ALA A 181 -24.49 1.18 -1.15
CA ALA A 181 -24.55 2.33 -2.07
C ALA A 181 -23.21 2.58 -2.78
N ALA A 182 -22.08 2.26 -2.15
CA ALA A 182 -20.75 2.55 -2.68
C ALA A 182 -20.15 1.43 -3.56
N LEU A 183 -20.53 0.16 -3.33
CA LEU A 183 -19.96 -1.00 -4.04
C LEU A 183 -20.01 -0.87 -5.57
N PRO A 184 -21.15 -0.52 -6.22
CA PRO A 184 -21.24 -0.42 -7.68
C PRO A 184 -20.37 0.70 -8.29
N HIS A 185 -19.93 1.65 -7.46
CA HIS A 185 -19.11 2.80 -7.89
C HIS A 185 -17.63 2.63 -7.57
N SER A 186 -17.24 1.55 -6.87
CA SER A 186 -15.86 1.29 -6.49
C SER A 186 -15.00 0.91 -7.70
N GLN A 187 -13.92 1.66 -7.93
CA GLN A 187 -12.92 1.33 -8.96
C GLN A 187 -12.22 -0.01 -8.67
N HIS A 188 -11.90 -0.31 -7.40
CA HIS A 188 -11.26 -1.57 -7.04
C HIS A 188 -12.18 -2.78 -7.25
N VAL A 189 -13.49 -2.63 -6.99
CA VAL A 189 -14.49 -3.67 -7.31
C VAL A 189 -14.58 -3.87 -8.82
N ARG A 190 -14.72 -2.79 -9.60
CA ARG A 190 -14.73 -2.86 -11.07
C ARG A 190 -13.47 -3.53 -11.62
N ARG A 191 -12.30 -3.23 -11.03
CA ARG A 191 -11.03 -3.83 -11.41
C ARG A 191 -11.01 -5.35 -11.27
N ILE A 192 -11.45 -5.90 -10.13
CA ILE A 192 -11.49 -7.36 -9.95
C ILE A 192 -12.54 -8.03 -10.83
N VAL A 193 -13.68 -7.37 -11.08
CA VAL A 193 -14.72 -7.87 -11.99
C VAL A 193 -14.21 -7.92 -13.43
N ASP A 194 -13.54 -6.86 -13.88
CA ASP A 194 -13.02 -6.79 -15.24
C ASP A 194 -11.82 -7.72 -15.45
N PHE A 195 -10.96 -7.89 -14.44
CA PHE A 195 -9.90 -8.91 -14.47
C PHE A 195 -10.46 -10.33 -14.56
N ALA A 196 -11.51 -10.65 -13.81
CA ALA A 196 -12.18 -11.95 -13.92
C ALA A 196 -12.71 -12.19 -15.35
N ARG A 197 -13.29 -11.16 -15.99
CA ARG A 197 -13.68 -11.22 -17.41
C ARG A 197 -12.48 -11.44 -18.34
N ALA A 198 -11.40 -10.67 -18.17
CA ALA A 198 -10.20 -10.76 -19.00
C ALA A 198 -9.51 -12.13 -18.92
N THR A 199 -9.67 -12.83 -17.80
CA THR A 199 -9.08 -14.16 -17.55
C THR A 199 -10.04 -15.32 -17.81
N GLY A 200 -11.34 -15.05 -17.98
CA GLY A 200 -12.37 -16.08 -17.98
C GLY A 200 -12.57 -16.76 -16.62
N SER A 201 -12.14 -16.11 -15.54
CA SER A 201 -12.29 -16.63 -14.16
C SER A 201 -13.69 -16.30 -13.61
N GLU A 202 -14.22 -17.18 -12.76
CA GLU A 202 -15.44 -16.90 -11.99
C GLU A 202 -15.07 -16.37 -10.59
N LEU A 203 -15.67 -15.24 -10.18
CA LEU A 203 -15.48 -14.72 -8.81
C LEU A 203 -16.18 -15.57 -7.75
N GLY A 204 -17.28 -16.25 -8.12
CA GLY A 204 -18.10 -17.03 -7.19
C GLY A 204 -18.81 -16.19 -6.12
N PHE A 205 -19.07 -14.90 -6.41
CA PHE A 205 -19.93 -13.96 -5.68
C PHE A 205 -20.17 -12.71 -6.56
N ASP A 206 -21.19 -11.91 -6.27
CA ASP A 206 -21.45 -10.63 -6.93
C ASP A 206 -20.73 -9.50 -6.20
N ALA A 207 -19.56 -9.09 -6.71
CA ALA A 207 -18.72 -8.08 -6.04
C ALA A 207 -19.34 -6.68 -5.97
N GLU A 208 -20.36 -6.40 -6.78
CA GLU A 208 -21.06 -5.11 -6.80
C GLU A 208 -22.23 -5.07 -5.80
N ARG A 209 -22.62 -6.22 -5.23
CA ARG A 209 -23.77 -6.35 -4.30
C ARG A 209 -23.42 -7.01 -2.97
N GLU A 210 -22.45 -7.91 -2.96
CA GLU A 210 -22.02 -8.65 -1.79
C GLU A 210 -20.81 -7.97 -1.13
N PHE A 211 -20.83 -7.94 0.19
CA PHE A 211 -19.71 -7.50 1.02
C PHE A 211 -19.32 -8.58 2.03
N LEU A 212 -18.12 -8.43 2.56
CA LEU A 212 -17.54 -9.33 3.54
C LEU A 212 -17.88 -8.84 4.95
N ILE A 213 -18.39 -9.76 5.78
CA ILE A 213 -18.68 -9.57 7.20
C ILE A 213 -17.64 -10.38 7.96
N GLU A 214 -16.87 -9.76 8.86
CA GLU A 214 -15.84 -10.44 9.64
C GLU A 214 -15.96 -10.17 11.14
N GLU A 215 -15.52 -11.14 11.93
CA GLU A 215 -15.16 -10.88 13.32
C GLU A 215 -14.04 -9.84 13.42
N PHE A 216 -14.13 -8.92 14.38
CA PHE A 216 -13.02 -8.04 14.67
C PHE A 216 -11.88 -8.81 15.35
N ALA A 217 -10.76 -8.99 14.64
CA ALA A 217 -9.59 -9.64 15.20
C ALA A 217 -8.87 -8.73 16.20
N ARG A 218 -8.90 -9.15 17.47
CA ARG A 218 -8.13 -8.53 18.55
C ARG A 218 -6.68 -9.03 18.53
N GLY A 219 -5.77 -8.18 19.02
CA GLY A 219 -4.35 -8.46 19.12
C GLY A 219 -3.49 -7.26 18.72
N ALA A 220 -2.20 -7.35 19.01
CA ALA A 220 -1.21 -6.40 18.53
C ALA A 220 -1.14 -6.45 17.00
N PRO A 221 -1.20 -5.30 16.30
CA PRO A 221 -0.99 -5.25 14.86
C PRO A 221 0.47 -5.53 14.53
N VAL A 222 0.69 -6.55 13.71
CA VAL A 222 2.02 -6.92 13.21
C VAL A 222 1.92 -7.18 11.71
N GLU A 223 3.03 -7.00 11.03
CA GLU A 223 3.11 -7.19 9.58
C GLU A 223 4.36 -8.00 9.25
N THR A 224 4.34 -8.71 8.12
CA THR A 224 5.55 -9.32 7.58
C THR A 224 5.70 -8.94 6.12
N ASP A 225 6.88 -8.43 5.79
CA ASP A 225 7.27 -8.07 4.43
C ASP A 225 8.40 -8.96 3.94
N GLY A 226 8.47 -9.12 2.63
CA GLY A 226 9.58 -9.82 2.01
C GLY A 226 9.37 -10.09 0.53
N LEU A 227 10.14 -11.04 0.04
CA LEU A 227 10.14 -11.45 -1.36
C LEU A 227 9.88 -12.95 -1.48
N LEU A 228 9.36 -13.35 -2.62
CA LEU A 228 9.26 -14.73 -3.06
C LEU A 228 10.10 -14.91 -4.31
N TYR A 229 11.01 -15.89 -4.30
CA TYR A 229 11.69 -16.38 -5.51
C TYR A 229 11.24 -17.80 -5.78
N GLY A 230 10.55 -18.02 -6.90
CA GLY A 230 9.60 -19.12 -7.01
C GLY A 230 8.58 -19.00 -5.88
N THR A 231 8.36 -20.08 -5.14
CA THR A 231 7.47 -20.11 -3.95
C THR A 231 8.23 -19.99 -2.63
N ARG A 232 9.57 -19.80 -2.66
CA ARG A 232 10.38 -19.74 -1.43
C ARG A 232 10.37 -18.32 -0.86
N PRO A 233 9.96 -18.13 0.41
CA PRO A 233 9.92 -16.82 1.04
C PRO A 233 11.30 -16.37 1.54
N PHE A 234 11.56 -15.07 1.40
CA PHE A 234 12.70 -14.33 1.92
C PHE A 234 12.15 -13.16 2.76
N PRO A 235 11.81 -13.38 4.04
CA PRO A 235 11.26 -12.34 4.88
C PRO A 235 12.30 -11.29 5.24
N PHE A 236 11.90 -10.03 5.27
CA PHE A 236 12.69 -8.92 5.82
C PHE A 236 12.63 -8.90 7.35
N GLY A 237 11.54 -9.41 7.91
CA GLY A 237 11.32 -9.58 9.35
C GLY A 237 9.85 -9.33 9.71
N VAL A 238 9.53 -9.54 10.98
CA VAL A 238 8.23 -9.13 11.54
C VAL A 238 8.31 -7.67 11.94
N ILE A 239 7.34 -6.88 11.51
CA ILE A 239 7.18 -5.48 11.82
C ILE A 239 6.09 -5.34 12.89
N GLU A 240 6.30 -4.50 13.89
CA GLU A 240 5.21 -4.03 14.76
C GLU A 240 4.70 -2.70 14.25
N GLN A 241 3.38 -2.60 14.06
CA GLN A 241 2.73 -1.38 13.61
C GLN A 241 2.29 -0.53 14.82
N VAL A 242 2.62 0.75 14.83
CA VAL A 242 2.13 1.71 15.81
C VAL A 242 0.94 2.41 15.18
N LEU A 243 -0.23 2.29 15.81
CA LEU A 243 -1.47 2.87 15.31
C LEU A 243 -1.98 3.99 16.21
N THR A 244 -2.68 4.95 15.64
CA THR A 244 -3.60 5.81 16.40
C THR A 244 -4.64 4.95 17.12
N PRO A 245 -5.12 5.39 18.30
CA PRO A 245 -6.14 4.66 19.05
C PRO A 245 -7.46 4.59 18.26
N PRO A 246 -8.34 3.62 18.59
CA PRO A 246 -9.67 3.54 18.03
C PRO A 246 -10.43 4.87 18.15
N PRO A 247 -11.29 5.22 17.17
CA PRO A 247 -11.67 4.42 16.00
C PRO A 247 -10.79 4.67 14.76
N ARG A 248 -9.67 5.40 14.88
CA ARG A 248 -8.95 5.96 13.73
C ARG A 248 -8.03 4.97 13.03
N PHE A 249 -7.28 4.16 13.78
CA PHE A 249 -6.37 3.11 13.29
C PHE A 249 -5.37 3.53 12.18
N TYR A 250 -5.09 4.83 11.98
CA TYR A 250 -4.01 5.28 11.10
C TYR A 250 -2.65 4.86 11.64
N LEU A 251 -1.73 4.61 10.73
CA LEU A 251 -0.35 4.26 11.01
C LEU A 251 0.39 5.50 11.53
N GLU A 252 1.19 5.29 12.56
CA GLU A 252 1.97 6.31 13.25
C GLU A 252 3.45 5.92 13.28
N GLY A 253 3.78 4.68 12.96
CA GLY A 253 5.16 4.23 12.83
C GLY A 253 5.26 2.72 12.77
N TYR A 254 6.47 2.25 12.54
CA TYR A 254 6.77 0.84 12.36
C TYR A 254 8.09 0.50 13.03
N LEU A 255 8.16 -0.71 13.61
CA LEU A 255 9.30 -1.20 14.36
C LEU A 255 9.78 -2.51 13.73
N LEU A 256 11.05 -2.56 13.32
CA LEU A 256 11.65 -3.72 12.65
C LEU A 256 13.02 -4.08 13.27
N PRO A 257 13.18 -5.28 13.85
CA PRO A 257 12.12 -6.26 14.11
C PRO A 257 11.10 -5.75 15.14
N ALA A 258 9.92 -6.35 15.17
CA ALA A 258 8.97 -6.19 16.26
C ALA A 258 9.67 -6.51 17.59
N ASP A 259 9.51 -5.65 18.60
CA ASP A 259 10.19 -5.79 19.89
C ASP A 259 9.50 -6.87 20.75
N ARG A 260 9.80 -8.13 20.43
CA ARG A 260 9.15 -9.35 20.95
C ARG A 260 10.13 -10.50 21.11
N PRO A 261 9.81 -11.51 21.96
CA PRO A 261 10.61 -12.74 22.04
C PRO A 261 10.75 -13.44 20.69
N ARG A 262 11.93 -13.99 20.42
CA ARG A 262 12.24 -14.66 19.14
C ARG A 262 11.23 -15.75 18.77
N ALA A 263 10.76 -16.52 19.74
CA ALA A 263 9.78 -17.58 19.52
C ALA A 263 8.42 -17.05 19.00
N GLU A 264 8.01 -15.83 19.39
CA GLU A 264 6.81 -15.17 18.85
C GLU A 264 7.05 -14.71 17.41
N LEU A 265 8.21 -14.10 17.14
CA LEU A 265 8.58 -13.69 15.78
C LEU A 265 8.57 -14.88 14.82
N ASP A 266 9.20 -15.99 15.22
CA ASP A 266 9.21 -17.22 14.42
C ASP A 266 7.80 -17.81 14.23
N ALA A 267 6.90 -17.64 15.21
CA ALA A 267 5.50 -18.09 15.08
C ALA A 267 4.71 -17.23 14.07
N ILE A 268 4.93 -15.92 14.09
CA ILE A 268 4.30 -14.99 13.14
C ILE A 268 4.82 -15.24 11.72
N GLU A 269 6.14 -15.43 11.54
CA GLU A 269 6.72 -15.76 10.23
C GLU A 269 6.21 -17.11 9.70
N ARG A 270 5.96 -18.10 10.57
CA ARG A 270 5.35 -19.38 10.17
C ARG A 270 3.91 -19.24 9.68
N GLU A 271 3.07 -18.47 10.36
CA GLU A 271 1.69 -18.21 9.89
C GLU A 271 1.70 -17.39 8.59
N SER A 272 2.62 -16.43 8.46
CA SER A 272 2.85 -15.69 7.21
C SER A 272 3.23 -16.62 6.05
N ALA A 273 4.21 -17.51 6.25
CA ALA A 273 4.59 -18.51 5.24
C ALA A 273 3.43 -19.45 4.86
N ALA A 274 2.58 -19.84 5.83
CA ALA A 274 1.40 -20.64 5.55
C ALA A 274 0.36 -19.87 4.71
N ALA A 275 0.18 -18.58 4.98
CA ALA A 275 -0.70 -17.70 4.19
C ALA A 275 -0.20 -17.53 2.75
N LEU A 276 1.11 -17.29 2.56
CA LEU A 276 1.73 -17.20 1.23
C LEU A 276 1.50 -18.47 0.42
N ALA A 277 1.70 -19.64 1.04
CA ALA A 277 1.46 -20.93 0.40
C ALA A 277 -0.03 -21.16 0.09
N ALA A 278 -0.93 -20.80 1.00
CA ALA A 278 -2.38 -20.98 0.83
C ALA A 278 -2.95 -20.16 -0.34
N VAL A 279 -2.45 -18.94 -0.53
CA VAL A 279 -2.86 -18.05 -1.63
C VAL A 279 -2.11 -18.38 -2.94
N GLY A 280 -0.96 -19.06 -2.85
CA GLY A 280 -0.18 -19.50 -4.02
C GLY A 280 0.71 -18.41 -4.62
N LEU A 281 1.19 -17.46 -3.81
CA LEU A 281 2.07 -16.40 -4.29
C LEU A 281 3.42 -16.97 -4.76
N ALA A 282 3.97 -16.38 -5.81
CA ALA A 282 5.30 -16.68 -6.33
C ALA A 282 5.91 -15.48 -7.05
N ASN A 283 7.24 -15.40 -7.10
CA ASN A 283 8.00 -14.38 -7.85
C ASN A 283 7.49 -12.94 -7.64
N ALA A 284 7.24 -12.55 -6.40
CA ALA A 284 6.61 -11.29 -6.07
C ALA A 284 7.17 -10.71 -4.76
N GLY A 285 6.93 -9.42 -4.55
CA GLY A 285 6.97 -8.89 -3.20
C GLY A 285 5.75 -9.38 -2.42
N TYR A 286 5.82 -9.33 -1.09
CA TYR A 286 4.63 -9.52 -0.28
C TYR A 286 4.65 -8.61 0.94
N SER A 287 3.44 -8.29 1.41
CA SER A 287 3.16 -7.69 2.71
C SER A 287 1.93 -8.43 3.26
N ILE A 288 2.02 -8.92 4.49
CA ILE A 288 0.92 -9.61 5.17
C ILE A 288 0.65 -8.91 6.48
N GLU A 289 -0.56 -8.38 6.62
CA GLU A 289 -1.03 -7.78 7.87
C GLU A 289 -1.65 -8.86 8.77
N LEU A 290 -1.27 -8.90 10.04
CA LEU A 290 -1.77 -9.86 11.02
C LEU A 290 -2.14 -9.19 12.36
N ARG A 291 -2.95 -9.90 13.14
CA ARG A 291 -3.23 -9.58 14.55
C ARG A 291 -2.68 -10.68 15.44
N TRP A 292 -1.72 -10.33 16.29
CA TRP A 292 -1.11 -11.23 17.27
C TRP A 292 -1.80 -11.12 18.63
N ASP A 293 -2.44 -12.19 19.09
CA ASP A 293 -3.13 -12.21 20.39
C ASP A 293 -2.30 -12.77 21.56
N GLY A 294 -1.00 -12.98 21.35
CA GLY A 294 -0.11 -13.63 22.31
C GLY A 294 0.00 -15.14 22.13
N VAL A 295 -0.86 -15.75 21.31
CA VAL A 295 -0.86 -17.20 21.04
C VAL A 295 -0.77 -17.48 19.55
N ARG A 296 -1.57 -16.81 18.72
CA ARG A 296 -1.63 -17.06 17.28
C ARG A 296 -1.77 -15.76 16.50
N ALA A 297 -1.09 -15.69 15.36
CA ALA A 297 -1.26 -14.60 14.41
C ALA A 297 -2.48 -14.89 13.52
N ARG A 298 -3.47 -14.01 13.52
CA ARG A 298 -4.60 -14.06 12.58
C ARG A 298 -4.33 -13.16 11.39
N VAL A 299 -4.33 -13.72 10.19
CA VAL A 299 -4.12 -13.00 8.93
C VAL A 299 -5.31 -12.07 8.66
N ILE A 300 -5.02 -10.79 8.47
CA ILE A 300 -5.99 -9.74 8.15
C ILE A 300 -5.99 -9.48 6.65
N GLU A 301 -4.83 -9.35 6.03
CA GLU A 301 -4.68 -9.02 4.61
C GLU A 301 -3.40 -9.66 4.05
N VAL A 302 -3.43 -10.07 2.77
CA VAL A 302 -2.29 -10.64 2.05
C VAL A 302 -2.14 -9.86 0.75
N ASN A 303 -1.00 -9.20 0.57
CA ASN A 303 -0.70 -8.39 -0.60
C ASN A 303 0.37 -9.07 -1.46
N GLY A 304 0.17 -9.09 -2.79
CA GLY A 304 1.11 -9.65 -3.77
C GLY A 304 2.23 -8.70 -4.20
N ARG A 305 2.53 -7.70 -3.35
CA ARG A 305 3.53 -6.65 -3.56
C ARG A 305 4.12 -6.24 -2.22
N LEU A 306 5.27 -5.56 -2.24
CA LEU A 306 5.89 -5.03 -1.03
C LEU A 306 4.98 -4.02 -0.30
N GLY A 307 5.07 -3.95 1.02
CA GLY A 307 4.53 -2.84 1.80
C GLY A 307 5.24 -1.55 1.42
N TRP A 308 4.47 -0.50 1.16
CA TRP A 308 4.99 0.83 0.86
C TRP A 308 4.29 1.85 1.74
N ASP A 309 5.09 2.57 2.50
CA ASP A 309 4.75 3.76 3.26
C ASP A 309 5.97 4.69 3.22
N GLU A 310 5.82 5.97 3.57
CA GLU A 310 6.97 6.87 3.50
C GLU A 310 8.10 6.37 4.42
N GLY A 311 9.32 6.24 3.88
CA GLY A 311 10.49 5.74 4.60
C GLY A 311 10.61 4.21 4.75
N PHE A 312 9.70 3.40 4.20
CA PHE A 312 9.81 1.93 4.25
C PHE A 312 11.08 1.38 3.59
N GLY A 313 11.42 1.90 2.41
CA GLY A 313 12.63 1.49 1.67
C GLY A 313 13.88 1.62 2.52
N ASP A 314 14.05 2.80 3.14
CA ASP A 314 15.16 3.10 4.04
C ASP A 314 15.13 2.25 5.32
N LEU A 315 13.95 2.03 5.91
CA LEU A 315 13.79 1.19 7.10
C LEU A 315 14.29 -0.24 6.83
N PHE A 316 13.86 -0.83 5.71
CA PHE A 316 14.32 -2.15 5.30
C PHE A 316 15.82 -2.14 5.01
N GLU A 317 16.31 -1.19 4.22
CA GLU A 317 17.73 -1.10 3.86
C GLU A 317 18.65 -1.10 5.09
N LEU A 318 18.28 -0.38 6.16
CA LEU A 318 19.04 -0.38 7.41
C LEU A 318 19.11 -1.78 8.07
N VAL A 319 18.06 -2.58 7.96
CA VAL A 319 17.96 -3.89 8.65
C VAL A 319 18.52 -5.02 7.80
N ILE A 320 18.29 -5.00 6.48
CA ILE A 320 18.69 -6.08 5.56
C ILE A 320 19.91 -5.75 4.70
N GLY A 321 20.42 -4.51 4.76
CA GLY A 321 21.62 -4.06 4.05
C GLY A 321 21.43 -3.83 2.54
N ALA A 322 20.20 -3.85 2.05
CA ALA A 322 19.87 -3.64 0.64
C ALA A 322 18.49 -3.00 0.48
N HIS A 323 18.36 -2.08 -0.48
CA HIS A 323 17.07 -1.45 -0.77
C HIS A 323 16.08 -2.47 -1.36
N PRO A 324 14.85 -2.59 -0.83
CA PRO A 324 13.90 -3.64 -1.21
C PRO A 324 13.47 -3.55 -2.68
N ALA A 325 13.42 -2.35 -3.28
CA ALA A 325 13.12 -2.20 -4.71
C ALA A 325 14.19 -2.83 -5.61
N ALA A 326 15.47 -2.78 -5.21
CA ALA A 326 16.56 -3.41 -5.96
C ALA A 326 16.45 -4.94 -5.89
N LEU A 327 16.08 -5.47 -4.74
CA LEU A 327 15.84 -6.91 -4.56
C LEU A 327 14.59 -7.39 -5.31
N ALA A 328 13.51 -6.59 -5.34
CA ALA A 328 12.32 -6.87 -6.15
C ALA A 328 12.65 -6.89 -7.65
N LEU A 329 13.52 -5.99 -8.11
CA LEU A 329 14.03 -5.98 -9.47
C LEU A 329 14.85 -7.24 -9.79
N GLN A 330 15.68 -7.74 -8.85
CA GLN A 330 16.37 -9.01 -9.02
C GLN A 330 15.39 -10.17 -9.22
N VAL A 331 14.35 -10.26 -8.39
CA VAL A 331 13.30 -11.29 -8.52
C VAL A 331 12.62 -11.21 -9.89
N ALA A 332 12.24 -10.01 -10.34
CA ALA A 332 11.63 -9.80 -11.66
C ALA A 332 12.55 -10.23 -12.81
N LEU A 333 13.87 -10.09 -12.65
CA LEU A 333 14.88 -10.54 -13.62
C LEU A 333 15.23 -12.02 -13.49
N GLY A 334 14.53 -12.78 -12.64
CA GLY A 334 14.81 -14.20 -12.40
C GLY A 334 16.09 -14.45 -11.59
N VAL A 335 16.61 -13.43 -10.92
CA VAL A 335 17.78 -13.52 -10.04
C VAL A 335 17.32 -13.72 -8.60
N GLU A 336 17.84 -14.75 -7.94
CA GLU A 336 17.55 -15.00 -6.53
C GLU A 336 18.05 -13.83 -5.66
N PRO A 337 17.19 -13.23 -4.82
CA PRO A 337 17.59 -12.11 -3.96
C PRO A 337 18.56 -12.58 -2.88
N ARG A 338 19.57 -11.76 -2.59
CA ARG A 338 20.56 -12.02 -1.54
C ARG A 338 20.65 -10.85 -0.57
N PHE A 339 20.36 -11.12 0.70
CA PHE A 339 20.50 -10.17 1.80
C PHE A 339 20.63 -10.95 3.12
N GLU A 340 21.13 -10.28 4.15
CA GLU A 340 21.22 -10.83 5.51
C GLU A 340 20.53 -9.88 6.48
N ARG A 341 19.64 -10.43 7.33
CA ARG A 341 19.04 -9.64 8.40
C ARG A 341 20.09 -9.42 9.48
N THR A 342 20.45 -8.16 9.73
CA THR A 342 21.42 -7.85 10.78
C THR A 342 20.73 -7.93 12.14
N ALA A 343 20.92 -9.03 12.87
CA ALA A 343 20.28 -9.26 14.17
C ALA A 343 20.60 -8.19 15.24
N ALA A 344 21.65 -7.39 15.03
CA ALA A 344 22.05 -6.30 15.91
C ALA A 344 21.38 -4.95 15.58
N VAL A 345 20.65 -4.85 14.46
CA VAL A 345 19.99 -3.59 14.05
C VAL A 345 18.51 -3.67 14.41
N HIS A 346 18.09 -2.77 15.30
CA HIS A 346 16.69 -2.53 15.60
C HIS A 346 16.34 -1.15 15.07
N ALA A 347 15.57 -1.08 14.00
CA ALA A 347 15.20 0.17 13.37
C ALA A 347 13.72 0.46 13.62
N ALA A 348 13.37 1.74 13.62
CA ALA A 348 11.99 2.14 13.66
C ALA A 348 11.79 3.48 12.97
N ILE A 349 10.62 3.62 12.38
CA ILE A 349 10.12 4.85 11.78
C ILE A 349 9.00 5.43 12.63
N ALA A 350 8.95 6.76 12.73
CA ALA A 350 7.86 7.48 13.34
C ALA A 350 7.40 8.62 12.42
N TYR A 351 6.09 8.81 12.32
CA TYR A 351 5.47 9.88 11.53
C TYR A 351 5.10 11.09 12.39
N ARG A 352 5.19 12.27 11.78
CA ARG A 352 4.46 13.47 12.21
C ARG A 352 3.15 13.51 11.44
N SER A 353 2.04 13.40 12.14
CA SER A 353 0.72 13.34 11.51
C SER A 353 -0.14 14.59 11.79
N ALA A 354 -1.03 14.94 10.87
CA ALA A 354 -2.11 15.90 11.08
C ALA A 354 -3.45 15.30 10.63
N PHE A 355 -4.48 15.45 11.48
CA PHE A 355 -5.83 14.90 11.27
C PHE A 355 -6.86 16.03 11.21
N VAL A 356 -6.57 17.07 10.44
CA VAL A 356 -7.39 18.29 10.33
C VAL A 356 -7.64 18.63 8.88
N ASP A 357 -8.75 19.30 8.60
CA ASP A 357 -8.98 19.94 7.30
C ASP A 357 -8.18 21.24 7.27
N GLY A 358 -7.35 21.43 6.25
CA GLY A 358 -6.54 22.64 6.16
C GLY A 358 -5.63 22.67 4.95
N VAL A 359 -4.84 23.73 4.85
CA VAL A 359 -3.78 23.86 3.86
C VAL A 359 -2.48 24.12 4.59
N VAL A 360 -1.43 23.37 4.27
CA VAL A 360 -0.09 23.60 4.84
C VAL A 360 0.41 24.96 4.36
N SER A 361 0.56 25.93 5.25
CA SER A 361 1.09 27.28 4.95
C SER A 361 2.58 27.40 5.26
N GLY A 362 3.09 26.55 6.14
CA GLY A 362 4.47 26.58 6.61
C GLY A 362 5.03 25.19 6.87
N VAL A 363 6.30 25.00 6.53
CA VAL A 363 7.08 23.77 6.77
C VAL A 363 8.29 24.11 7.64
N PRO A 364 8.88 23.12 8.34
CA PRO A 364 10.03 23.34 9.21
C PRO A 364 11.18 24.04 8.48
N SER A 365 11.80 25.00 9.15
CA SER A 365 12.99 25.69 8.68
C SER A 365 14.21 24.76 8.61
N ALA A 366 15.22 25.13 7.82
CA ALA A 366 16.47 24.37 7.75
C ALA A 366 17.15 24.22 9.13
N ALA A 367 17.04 25.22 10.00
CA ALA A 367 17.60 25.17 11.35
C ALA A 367 16.86 24.17 12.25
N GLU A 368 15.53 24.11 12.17
CA GLU A 368 14.73 23.11 12.89
C GLU A 368 15.02 21.69 12.40
N LEU A 369 15.17 21.51 11.09
CA LEU A 369 15.54 20.23 10.49
C LEU A 369 16.91 19.77 10.98
N GLU A 370 17.92 20.65 10.94
CA GLU A 370 19.27 20.31 11.40
C GLU A 370 19.29 19.93 12.89
N ALA A 371 18.57 20.68 13.73
CA ALA A 371 18.44 20.34 15.15
C ALA A 371 17.71 19.00 15.37
N ALA A 372 16.72 18.67 14.53
CA ALA A 372 15.98 17.43 14.63
C ALA A 372 16.75 16.19 14.12
N ARG A 373 17.73 16.36 13.21
CA ARG A 373 18.55 15.27 12.66
C ARG A 373 19.45 14.58 13.68
N HIS A 374 19.75 15.22 14.80
CA HIS A 374 20.63 14.62 15.81
C HIS A 374 20.01 13.36 16.42
N GLY A 375 20.67 12.21 16.22
CA GLY A 375 20.27 10.91 16.81
C GLY A 375 19.26 10.12 15.99
N VAL A 376 19.04 10.48 14.73
CA VAL A 376 18.24 9.73 13.76
C VAL A 376 19.06 9.45 12.50
N GLU A 377 18.79 8.34 11.82
CA GLU A 377 19.44 7.95 10.57
C GLU A 377 18.89 8.71 9.37
N ARG A 378 17.58 9.00 9.39
CA ARG A 378 16.84 9.69 8.33
C ARG A 378 15.82 10.64 8.95
N LEU A 379 15.61 11.75 8.27
CA LEU A 379 14.58 12.74 8.57
C LEU A 379 14.16 13.40 7.26
N GLU A 380 12.89 13.27 6.92
CA GLU A 380 12.31 13.81 5.69
C GLU A 380 10.97 14.48 5.96
N VAL A 381 10.76 15.62 5.31
CA VAL A 381 9.48 16.33 5.29
C VAL A 381 8.77 15.98 4.00
N VAL A 382 7.60 15.36 4.13
CA VAL A 382 6.77 14.90 3.01
C VAL A 382 5.77 15.99 2.60
N ALA A 383 5.29 16.78 3.57
CA ALA A 383 4.38 17.89 3.32
C ALA A 383 5.07 19.06 2.61
N ARG A 384 4.32 19.73 1.73
CA ARG A 384 4.73 20.96 1.05
C ARG A 384 3.73 22.07 1.33
N ILE A 385 4.20 23.31 1.26
CA ILE A 385 3.32 24.48 1.28
C ILE A 385 2.28 24.35 0.16
N GLY A 386 1.02 24.64 0.46
CA GLY A 386 -0.12 24.48 -0.43
C GLY A 386 -0.75 23.08 -0.43
N ARG A 387 -0.19 22.09 0.28
CA ARG A 387 -0.82 20.76 0.38
C ARG A 387 -2.16 20.87 1.13
N ARG A 388 -3.23 20.37 0.49
CA ARG A 388 -4.53 20.16 1.12
C ARG A 388 -4.45 18.97 2.07
N LEU A 389 -4.88 19.18 3.32
CA LEU A 389 -5.07 18.14 4.31
C LEU A 389 -6.58 17.92 4.52
N HIS A 390 -6.93 16.67 4.82
CA HIS A 390 -8.29 16.26 5.10
C HIS A 390 -8.39 15.66 6.50
N ALA A 391 -9.46 15.96 7.22
CA ALA A 391 -9.76 15.29 8.48
C ALA A 391 -10.45 13.93 8.23
N PRO A 392 -10.16 12.90 9.05
CA PRO A 392 -10.99 11.69 9.08
C PRO A 392 -12.46 12.03 9.33
N PRO A 393 -13.43 11.35 8.68
CA PRO A 393 -13.28 10.14 7.88
C PRO A 393 -13.21 10.38 6.35
N HIS A 394 -12.69 11.52 5.89
CA HIS A 394 -12.59 11.82 4.46
C HIS A 394 -11.81 10.71 3.70
N PRO A 395 -12.22 10.33 2.47
CA PRO A 395 -11.58 9.24 1.74
C PRO A 395 -10.14 9.52 1.30
N ASP A 396 -9.75 10.79 1.23
CA ASP A 396 -8.43 11.24 0.78
C ASP A 396 -7.57 11.77 1.94
N VAL A 397 -7.73 11.19 3.14
CA VAL A 397 -6.88 11.50 4.29
C VAL A 397 -5.49 10.90 4.07
N GLU A 398 -4.50 11.77 4.04
CA GLU A 398 -3.08 11.42 4.06
C GLU A 398 -2.40 12.21 5.18
N PRO A 399 -2.31 11.64 6.39
CA PRO A 399 -2.04 12.42 7.58
C PRO A 399 -0.54 12.76 7.75
N HIS A 400 0.36 12.02 7.12
CA HIS A 400 1.80 12.15 7.33
C HIS A 400 2.36 13.45 6.73
N LEU A 401 3.01 14.25 7.57
CA LEU A 401 3.69 15.50 7.21
C LEU A 401 5.20 15.33 7.10
N ALA A 402 5.78 14.44 7.91
CA ALA A 402 7.19 14.11 7.96
C ALA A 402 7.40 12.74 8.58
N HIS A 403 8.56 12.16 8.37
CA HIS A 403 8.97 10.92 9.04
C HIS A 403 10.44 11.00 9.47
N ALA A 404 10.80 10.23 10.50
CA ALA A 404 12.18 10.00 10.89
C ALA A 404 12.41 8.51 11.14
N ILE A 405 13.63 8.06 10.87
CA ILE A 405 14.07 6.69 11.12
C ILE A 405 15.25 6.74 12.09
N ALA A 406 15.21 5.92 13.12
CA ALA A 406 16.33 5.74 14.04
C ALA A 406 16.67 4.26 14.21
N THR A 407 17.87 3.99 14.72
CA THR A 407 18.33 2.64 15.05
C THR A 407 18.68 2.54 16.53
N ASP A 408 18.54 1.34 17.11
CA ASP A 408 18.98 0.94 18.44
C ASP A 408 19.72 -0.41 18.36
N ALA A 409 20.62 -0.67 19.31
CA ALA A 409 21.33 -1.94 19.37
C ALA A 409 20.46 -3.10 19.91
N ARG A 410 19.35 -2.81 20.61
CA ARG A 410 18.60 -3.83 21.38
C ARG A 410 17.09 -3.72 21.33
N SER A 411 16.52 -2.55 21.00
CA SER A 411 15.07 -2.33 21.09
C SER A 411 14.55 -1.39 20.01
N SER A 412 13.67 -1.91 19.16
CA SER A 412 12.98 -1.11 18.13
C SER A 412 12.04 -0.09 18.78
N ARG A 413 11.54 -0.32 20.00
CA ARG A 413 10.79 0.70 20.76
C ARG A 413 11.66 1.88 21.16
N SER A 414 12.91 1.63 21.55
CA SER A 414 13.87 2.69 21.87
C SER A 414 14.27 3.49 20.63
N ALA A 415 14.42 2.81 19.49
CA ALA A 415 14.56 3.47 18.19
C ALA A 415 13.34 4.34 17.86
N HIS A 416 12.12 3.80 18.03
CA HIS A 416 10.88 4.52 17.75
C HIS A 416 10.74 5.78 18.61
N ALA A 417 11.07 5.70 19.90
CA ALA A 417 11.03 6.86 20.79
C ALA A 417 11.98 7.98 20.34
N ARG A 418 13.18 7.65 19.84
CA ARG A 418 14.12 8.64 19.28
C ARG A 418 13.59 9.27 17.99
N ALA A 419 13.12 8.44 17.06
CA ALA A 419 12.49 8.91 15.82
C ALA A 419 11.29 9.82 16.11
N ARG A 420 10.41 9.41 17.03
CA ARG A 420 9.24 10.16 17.49
C ARG A 420 9.63 11.52 18.05
N GLY A 421 10.63 11.55 18.94
CA GLY A 421 11.13 12.78 19.50
C GLY A 421 11.67 13.75 18.45
N ALA A 422 12.28 13.25 17.36
CA ALA A 422 12.75 14.09 16.25
C ALA A 422 11.59 14.72 15.47
N VAL A 423 10.61 13.93 15.06
CA VAL A 423 9.47 14.43 14.27
C VAL A 423 8.52 15.32 15.07
N GLU A 424 8.42 15.14 16.40
CA GLU A 424 7.59 15.98 17.27
C GLU A 424 8.13 17.40 17.46
N ARG A 425 9.43 17.62 17.26
CA ARG A 425 10.05 18.95 17.31
C ARG A 425 9.74 19.80 16.08
N LEU A 426 9.36 19.17 14.97
CA LEU A 426 9.07 19.85 13.71
C LEU A 426 7.78 20.67 13.80
N GLN A 427 7.89 21.95 13.45
CA GLN A 427 6.75 22.86 13.40
C GLN A 427 6.18 22.93 11.98
N PHE A 428 4.87 22.77 11.88
CA PHE A 428 4.10 22.93 10.65
C PHE A 428 3.01 23.95 10.91
N GLU A 429 2.77 24.83 9.94
CA GLU A 429 1.65 25.76 9.99
C GLU A 429 0.56 25.26 9.04
N ILE A 430 -0.66 25.15 9.56
CA ILE A 430 -1.83 24.69 8.81
C ILE A 430 -2.92 25.74 9.01
N VAL A 431 -3.39 26.32 7.90
CA VAL A 431 -4.49 27.29 7.90
C VAL A 431 -5.80 26.63 7.49
N ASP A 432 -6.91 27.14 8.03
CA ASP A 432 -8.24 26.63 7.71
C ASP A 432 -8.55 26.82 6.21
N ALA A 433 -9.13 25.78 5.61
CA ALA A 433 -9.57 25.77 4.21
C ALA A 433 -10.47 26.96 3.86
N ALA A 434 -11.34 27.33 4.80
CA ALA A 434 -12.42 28.28 4.59
C ALA A 434 -11.95 29.74 4.57
N ALA A 435 -10.68 30.01 4.89
CA ALA A 435 -10.13 31.35 4.95
C ALA A 435 -9.60 31.88 3.59
N ASP A 436 -9.43 31.00 2.58
CA ASP A 436 -8.75 31.35 1.31
C ASP A 436 -9.71 31.63 0.13
N GLU A 437 -11.03 31.47 0.31
CA GLU A 437 -12.02 31.91 -0.69
C GLU A 437 -12.25 33.45 -0.68
N GLY A 438 -11.56 34.19 0.20
CA GLY A 438 -11.81 35.61 0.47
C GLY A 438 -10.86 36.62 -0.17
N SER A 439 -9.81 36.24 -0.91
CA SER A 439 -8.78 37.23 -1.33
C SER A 439 -8.39 37.25 -2.82
N THR A 440 -9.12 36.57 -3.71
CA THR A 440 -8.81 36.61 -5.16
C THR A 440 -9.64 37.59 -5.99
N ASP A 441 -10.50 38.44 -5.39
CA ASP A 441 -11.40 39.34 -6.15
C ASP A 441 -10.93 40.81 -6.29
N GLU A 442 -9.68 41.16 -5.92
CA GLU A 442 -9.19 42.55 -6.01
C GLU A 442 -8.12 42.83 -7.09
N LEU A 443 -7.96 41.97 -8.11
CA LEU A 443 -7.04 42.27 -9.25
C LEU A 443 -7.70 42.31 -10.64
N ARG A 444 -9.02 42.47 -10.71
CA ARG A 444 -9.72 42.79 -11.98
C ARG A 444 -10.51 44.10 -11.90
N GLY A 445 -9.82 45.19 -11.55
CA GLY A 445 -10.36 46.55 -11.65
C GLY A 445 -9.37 47.47 -12.37
N GLY A 446 -9.55 47.68 -13.68
CA GLY A 446 -8.64 48.52 -14.47
C GLY A 446 -9.08 48.76 -15.91
N SER A 447 -10.20 49.46 -16.08
CA SER A 447 -10.63 50.30 -17.21
C SER A 447 -9.67 50.49 -18.40
N ARG A 448 -10.21 50.36 -19.63
CA ARG A 448 -10.27 51.50 -20.57
C ARG A 448 -11.24 51.29 -21.74
N ASP A 449 -12.03 52.35 -21.93
CA ASP A 449 -12.93 52.70 -23.00
C ASP A 449 -12.46 52.38 -24.44
N GLY A 450 -13.45 52.19 -25.32
CA GLY A 450 -13.30 52.04 -26.78
C GLY A 450 -12.83 53.32 -27.53
N PRO A 451 -13.18 53.58 -28.82
CA PRO A 451 -14.42 53.18 -29.49
C PRO A 451 -14.32 52.78 -30.99
N ARG A 452 -15.45 52.22 -31.48
CA ARG A 452 -16.07 52.36 -32.82
C ARG A 452 -15.17 52.24 -34.07
N ARG A 453 -15.38 51.15 -34.83
CA ARG A 453 -16.19 51.14 -36.07
C ARG A 453 -16.44 49.71 -36.53
#